data_AF-A0A9E0I5V0-F1
#
_entry.id   AF-A0A9E0I5V0-F1
#
_cell.length_a   1.000
_cell.length_b   1.000
_cell.length_c   1.000
_cell.angle_alpha   90.00
_cell.angle_beta   90.00
_cell.angle_gamma   90.00
#
_symmetry.space_group_name_H-M   'P 1'
#
loop_
_entity.id
_entity.type
_entity.pdbx_description
1 polymer ?
#
loop_
_entity_poly.entity_id
_entity_poly.type
_entity_poly.pdbx_seq_one_letter_code
_entity_poly.pdbx_strand_id
1 'polypeptide(L)'
;MMLHPPVMALSLAAVLSAAALSGAGVFSLRLLRHWNLASGARRQIELERRTYLISTTLTLVMGLQGLALLLMVFNADSMAPMLIGAMCAFGTFNASVYGFPALYAKIALFFVAVVWLAMNHADMKARDYPLTRRKYALLLLIAPLGL
;
A
#
# COMPACT_ATOMS: atom_id res chain seq x y z
N MET A 1 -10.52 -27.55 1.70
CA MET A 1 -10.24 -27.08 0.32
C MET A 1 -9.58 -25.70 0.37
N MET A 2 -8.27 -25.65 0.68
CA MET A 2 -7.52 -24.41 0.98
C MET A 2 -7.09 -23.59 -0.26
N LEU A 3 -7.45 -24.05 -1.47
CA LEU A 3 -7.07 -23.43 -2.74
C LEU A 3 -8.31 -22.92 -3.50
N HIS A 4 -9.13 -22.09 -2.86
CA HIS A 4 -10.11 -21.31 -3.62
C HIS A 4 -9.36 -20.23 -4.43
N PRO A 5 -9.60 -20.10 -5.75
CA PRO A 5 -8.95 -19.10 -6.59
C PRO A 5 -8.91 -17.67 -6.02
N PRO A 6 -9.99 -17.17 -5.38
CA PRO A 6 -10.00 -15.81 -4.88
C PRO A 6 -9.21 -15.64 -3.56
N VAL A 7 -8.92 -16.72 -2.81
CA VAL A 7 -8.00 -16.70 -1.65
C VAL A 7 -6.54 -16.64 -2.13
N MET A 8 -6.21 -17.37 -3.20
CA MET A 8 -4.87 -17.30 -3.83
C MET A 8 -4.60 -15.93 -4.45
N ALA A 9 -5.59 -15.30 -5.07
CA ALA A 9 -5.45 -13.95 -5.59
C ALA A 9 -5.17 -12.92 -4.48
N LEU A 10 -5.84 -13.05 -3.32
CA LEU A 10 -5.60 -12.19 -2.15
C LEU A 10 -4.21 -12.38 -1.55
N SER A 11 -3.73 -13.63 -1.41
CA SER A 11 -2.40 -13.88 -0.86
C SER A 11 -1.30 -13.43 -1.81
N LEU A 12 -1.45 -13.64 -3.12
CA LEU A 12 -0.52 -13.13 -4.13
C LEU A 12 -0.46 -11.60 -4.10
N ALA A 13 -1.62 -10.93 -4.07
CA ALA A 13 -1.68 -9.48 -3.97
C ALA A 13 -1.01 -8.96 -2.69
N ALA A 14 -1.21 -9.64 -1.55
CA ALA A 14 -0.57 -9.27 -0.29
C ALA A 14 0.96 -9.39 -0.37
N VAL A 15 1.48 -10.49 -0.92
CA VAL A 15 2.94 -10.70 -1.09
C VAL A 15 3.53 -9.66 -2.03
N LEU A 16 2.88 -9.37 -3.16
CA LEU A 16 3.32 -8.35 -4.10
C LEU A 16 3.34 -6.95 -3.48
N SER A 17 2.29 -6.59 -2.73
CA SER A 17 2.23 -5.32 -2.02
C SER A 17 3.32 -5.21 -0.94
N ALA A 18 3.55 -6.26 -0.15
CA ALA A 18 4.59 -6.27 0.88
C ALA A 18 6.01 -6.17 0.28
N ALA A 19 6.28 -6.88 -0.81
CA ALA A 19 7.56 -6.80 -1.53
C ALA A 19 7.80 -5.39 -2.10
N ALA A 20 6.77 -4.76 -2.66
CA ALA A 20 6.89 -3.42 -3.19
C ALA A 20 7.04 -2.35 -2.09
N LEU A 21 6.31 -2.47 -0.98
CA LEU A 21 6.40 -1.55 0.16
C LEU A 21 7.74 -1.65 0.88
N SER A 22 8.30 -2.85 1.05
CA SER A 22 9.64 -3.04 1.62
C SER A 22 10.72 -2.44 0.72
N GLY A 23 10.65 -2.68 -0.59
CA GLY A 23 11.55 -2.05 -1.58
C GLY A 23 11.46 -0.51 -1.56
N ALA A 24 10.24 0.03 -1.49
CA ALA A 24 9.99 1.46 -1.35
C ALA A 24 10.53 2.02 -0.03
N GLY A 25 10.39 1.32 1.09
CA GLY A 25 10.92 1.72 2.40
C GLY A 25 12.45 1.85 2.41
N VAL A 26 13.16 0.90 1.81
CA VAL A 26 14.63 0.95 1.69
C VAL A 26 15.07 2.12 0.79
N PHE A 27 14.29 2.45 -0.25
CA PHE A 27 14.56 3.63 -1.06
C PHE A 27 14.27 4.94 -0.32
N SER A 28 13.16 5.02 0.42
CA SER A 28 12.82 6.18 1.27
C SER A 28 13.94 6.52 2.23
N LEU A 29 14.50 5.52 2.91
CA LEU A 29 15.62 5.69 3.84
C LEU A 29 16.88 6.22 3.15
N ARG A 30 17.19 5.71 1.96
CA ARG A 30 18.34 6.18 1.16
C ARG A 30 18.15 7.61 0.68
N LEU A 31 16.95 7.96 0.25
CA LEU A 31 16.60 9.29 -0.21
C LEU A 31 16.68 10.30 0.93
N LEU A 32 16.03 10.03 2.08
CA LEU A 32 16.06 10.91 3.26
C LEU A 32 17.46 11.16 3.80
N ARG A 33 18.36 10.17 3.73
CA ARG A 33 19.75 10.31 4.19
C ARG A 33 20.63 11.16 3.26
N HIS A 34 20.38 11.18 1.96
CA HIS A 34 21.28 11.81 0.98
C HIS A 34 20.67 13.00 0.24
N TRP A 35 19.45 13.41 0.57
CA TRP A 35 18.75 14.49 -0.10
C TRP A 35 19.36 15.86 0.17
N ASN A 36 19.92 16.49 -0.86
CA ASN A 36 20.42 17.86 -0.80
C ASN A 36 20.03 18.65 -2.08
N LEU A 37 18.99 19.50 -2.00
CA LEU A 37 18.51 20.33 -3.12
C LEU A 37 19.55 21.33 -3.63
N ALA A 38 20.50 21.76 -2.79
CA ALA A 38 21.52 22.73 -3.18
C ALA A 38 22.69 22.11 -3.97
N SER A 39 22.68 20.78 -4.15
CA SER A 39 23.76 20.03 -4.77
C SER A 39 23.38 19.62 -6.20
N GLY A 40 24.02 20.24 -7.21
CA GLY A 40 23.93 19.82 -8.62
C GLY A 40 24.71 18.53 -8.95
N ALA A 41 25.02 17.69 -7.96
CA ALA A 41 25.84 16.50 -8.16
C ALA A 41 25.08 15.42 -8.96
N ARG A 42 25.81 14.65 -9.78
CA ARG A 42 25.27 13.53 -10.59
C ARG A 42 24.40 12.55 -9.78
N ARG A 43 24.71 12.37 -8.49
CA ARG A 43 23.93 11.53 -7.55
C ARG A 43 22.52 12.06 -7.31
N GLN A 44 22.32 13.38 -7.29
CA GLN A 44 21.01 14.00 -7.08
C GLN A 44 20.10 13.80 -8.30
N ILE A 45 20.64 13.96 -9.51
CA ILE A 45 19.91 13.72 -10.77
C ILE A 45 19.47 12.25 -10.89
N GLU A 46 20.33 11.31 -10.49
CA GLU A 46 20.00 9.89 -10.43
C GLU A 46 18.88 9.59 -9.42
N LEU A 47 18.91 10.24 -8.25
CA LEU A 47 17.89 10.10 -7.20
C LEU A 47 16.54 10.66 -7.64
N GLU A 48 16.51 11.78 -8.34
CA GLU A 48 15.27 12.36 -8.92
C GLU A 48 14.64 11.41 -9.95
N ARG A 49 15.45 10.86 -10.87
CA ARG A 49 14.96 9.93 -11.89
C ARG A 49 14.41 8.64 -11.26
N ARG A 50 15.05 8.11 -10.21
CA ARG A 50 14.56 6.93 -9.47
C ARG A 50 13.29 7.23 -8.67
N THR A 51 13.15 8.44 -8.15
CA THR A 51 11.94 8.89 -7.45
C THR A 51 10.71 8.82 -8.35
N TYR A 52 10.86 9.16 -9.64
CA TYR A 52 9.77 9.06 -10.62
C TYR A 52 9.36 7.60 -10.89
N LEU A 53 10.32 6.69 -11.07
CA LEU A 53 10.04 5.25 -11.22
C LEU A 53 9.29 4.70 -10.01
N ILE A 54 9.79 5.01 -8.81
CA ILE A 54 9.24 4.49 -7.56
C ILE A 54 7.85 5.06 -7.28
N SER A 55 7.62 6.35 -7.57
CA SER A 55 6.31 6.97 -7.49
C SER A 55 5.27 6.27 -8.37
N THR A 56 5.66 5.90 -9.59
CA THR A 56 4.79 5.17 -10.52
C THR A 56 4.51 3.75 -10.01
N THR A 57 5.53 3.04 -9.52
CA THR A 57 5.35 1.70 -8.92
C THR A 57 4.45 1.74 -7.69
N LEU A 58 4.65 2.71 -6.78
CA LEU A 58 3.79 2.89 -5.61
C LEU A 58 2.35 3.16 -6.01
N THR A 59 2.10 4.01 -7.01
CA THR A 59 0.75 4.30 -7.49
C THR A 59 0.03 3.02 -7.93
N LEU A 60 0.72 2.12 -8.66
CA LEU A 60 0.17 0.82 -9.03
C LEU A 60 -0.12 -0.08 -7.83
N VAL A 61 0.79 -0.15 -6.86
CA VAL A 61 0.63 -0.97 -5.64
C VAL A 61 -0.55 -0.50 -4.80
N MET A 62 -0.74 0.81 -4.69
CA MET A 62 -1.87 1.41 -3.98
C MET A 62 -3.20 1.12 -4.69
N GLY A 63 -3.23 1.17 -6.03
CA GLY A 63 -4.38 0.72 -6.82
C GLY A 63 -4.70 -0.76 -6.60
N LEU A 64 -3.67 -1.62 -6.57
CA LEU A 64 -3.83 -3.05 -6.28
C LEU A 64 -4.37 -3.30 -4.87
N GLN A 65 -3.99 -2.50 -3.87
CA GLN A 65 -4.54 -2.59 -2.52
C GLN A 65 -6.04 -2.27 -2.46
N GLY A 66 -6.49 -1.26 -3.21
CA GLY A 66 -7.92 -0.96 -3.35
C GLY A 66 -8.69 -2.14 -3.96
N LEU A 67 -8.15 -2.74 -5.03
CA LEU A 67 -8.74 -3.93 -5.64
C LEU A 67 -8.77 -5.12 -4.67
N ALA A 68 -7.70 -5.32 -3.91
CA ALA A 68 -7.60 -6.39 -2.92
C ALA A 68 -8.61 -6.23 -1.78
N LEU A 69 -8.96 -4.99 -1.39
CA LEU A 69 -10.00 -4.74 -0.40
C LEU A 69 -11.38 -5.16 -0.91
N LEU A 70 -11.73 -4.82 -2.15
CA LEU A 70 -12.98 -5.27 -2.78
C LEU A 70 -13.01 -6.81 -2.91
N LEU A 71 -11.90 -7.41 -3.33
CA LEU A 71 -11.79 -8.86 -3.47
C LEU A 71 -11.88 -9.60 -2.13
N MET A 72 -11.47 -8.95 -1.02
CA MET A 72 -11.62 -9.48 0.35
C MET A 72 -13.07 -9.51 0.79
N VAL A 73 -13.85 -8.46 0.54
CA VAL A 73 -15.28 -8.44 0.85
C VAL A 73 -16.03 -9.48 0.01
N PHE A 74 -15.71 -9.59 -1.29
CA PHE A 74 -16.30 -10.60 -2.17
C PHE A 74 -15.98 -12.04 -1.74
N ASN A 75 -14.73 -12.30 -1.30
CA ASN A 75 -14.37 -13.59 -0.71
C ASN A 75 -15.19 -13.88 0.55
N ALA A 76 -15.31 -12.90 1.43
CA ALA A 76 -16.03 -13.07 2.69
C ALA A 76 -17.50 -13.42 2.44
N ASP A 77 -18.13 -12.79 1.45
CA ASP A 77 -19.51 -13.09 1.06
C ASP A 77 -19.64 -14.47 0.41
N SER A 78 -18.72 -14.82 -0.50
CA SER A 78 -18.72 -16.13 -1.17
C SER A 78 -18.48 -17.31 -0.21
N MET A 79 -17.76 -17.07 0.90
CA MET A 79 -17.53 -18.09 1.93
C MET A 79 -18.63 -18.14 2.99
N ALA A 80 -19.50 -17.12 3.10
CA ALA A 80 -20.60 -17.08 4.08
C ALA A 80 -21.48 -18.36 4.07
N PRO A 81 -21.96 -18.88 2.92
CA PRO A 81 -22.81 -20.07 2.92
C PRO A 81 -22.11 -21.37 3.35
N MET A 82 -20.77 -21.40 3.42
CA MET A 82 -20.02 -22.55 3.96
C MET A 82 -19.91 -22.54 5.49
N LEU A 83 -20.24 -21.42 6.15
CA LEU A 83 -20.18 -21.29 7.61
C LEU A 83 -21.59 -21.34 8.21
N ILE A 84 -21.75 -22.19 9.23
CA ILE A 84 -23.01 -22.34 9.97
C ILE A 84 -23.30 -21.01 10.68
N GLY A 85 -24.43 -20.37 10.36
CA GLY A 85 -24.86 -19.11 10.97
C GLY A 85 -24.36 -17.84 10.28
N ALA A 86 -23.63 -17.93 9.16
CA ALA A 86 -23.23 -16.76 8.37
C ALA A 86 -24.18 -16.55 7.18
N MET A 87 -25.10 -15.59 7.30
CA MET A 87 -25.99 -15.20 6.18
C MET A 87 -25.32 -14.27 5.16
N CYS A 88 -24.23 -13.60 5.52
CA CYS A 88 -23.50 -12.65 4.67
C CYS A 88 -22.03 -12.54 5.10
N ALA A 89 -21.24 -11.76 4.36
CA ALA A 89 -19.84 -11.46 4.68
C ALA A 89 -19.55 -11.10 6.15
N PHE A 90 -20.50 -10.46 6.84
CA PHE A 90 -20.37 -10.12 8.26
C PHE A 90 -20.17 -11.35 9.15
N GLY A 91 -20.93 -12.42 8.89
CA GLY A 91 -20.80 -13.67 9.63
C GLY A 91 -19.45 -14.34 9.41
N THR A 92 -18.92 -14.25 8.18
CA THR A 92 -17.57 -14.76 7.84
C THR A 92 -16.46 -14.01 8.56
N PHE A 93 -16.55 -12.67 8.67
CA PHE A 93 -15.58 -11.89 9.43
C PHE A 93 -15.67 -12.11 10.94
N ASN A 94 -16.87 -12.37 11.47
CA ASN A 94 -17.07 -12.66 12.89
C ASN A 94 -16.62 -14.08 13.31
N ALA A 95 -16.53 -15.00 12.36
CA ALA A 95 -16.09 -16.37 12.62
C ALA A 95 -14.61 -16.48 13.01
N SER A 96 -13.80 -15.46 12.70
CA SER A 96 -12.37 -15.42 13.04
C SER A 96 -12.05 -14.19 13.88
N VAL A 97 -11.25 -14.38 14.93
CA VAL A 97 -10.74 -13.29 15.80
C VAL A 97 -10.00 -12.22 14.99
N TYR A 98 -9.41 -12.60 13.86
CA TYR A 98 -8.64 -11.70 12.99
C TYR A 98 -9.45 -11.11 11.82
N GLY A 99 -10.71 -11.51 11.62
CA GLY A 99 -11.50 -11.08 10.46
C GLY A 99 -11.74 -9.57 10.42
N PHE A 100 -12.38 -9.03 11.46
CA PHE A 100 -12.58 -7.58 11.59
C PHE A 100 -11.29 -6.77 11.73
N PRO A 101 -10.31 -7.16 12.57
CA PRO A 101 -9.03 -6.46 12.63
C PRO A 101 -8.33 -6.33 11.27
N ALA A 102 -8.31 -7.41 10.47
CA ALA A 102 -7.70 -7.38 9.13
C ALA A 102 -8.46 -6.46 8.17
N LEU A 103 -9.80 -6.42 8.26
CA LEU A 103 -10.63 -5.52 7.45
C LEU A 103 -10.33 -4.05 7.79
N TYR A 104 -10.31 -3.70 9.08
CA TYR A 104 -9.99 -2.34 9.52
C TYR A 104 -8.57 -1.93 9.14
N ALA A 105 -7.59 -2.83 9.27
CA ALA A 105 -6.23 -2.58 8.85
C ALA A 105 -6.14 -2.28 7.34
N LYS A 106 -6.82 -3.05 6.49
CA LYS A 106 -6.85 -2.79 5.03
C LYS A 106 -7.56 -1.47 4.70
N ILE A 107 -8.65 -1.14 5.38
CA ILE A 107 -9.35 0.15 5.20
C ILE A 107 -8.43 1.32 5.58
N ALA A 108 -7.78 1.24 6.75
CA ALA A 108 -6.84 2.28 7.18
C ALA A 108 -5.69 2.44 6.18
N LEU A 109 -5.10 1.32 5.72
CA LEU A 109 -4.05 1.31 4.71
C LEU A 109 -4.51 1.97 3.39
N PHE A 110 -5.74 1.71 2.95
CA PHE A 110 -6.33 2.33 1.76
C PHE A 110 -6.48 3.85 1.90
N PHE A 111 -6.97 4.35 3.04
CA PHE A 111 -7.08 5.80 3.24
C PHE A 111 -5.71 6.47 3.27
N VAL A 112 -4.75 5.86 3.95
CA VAL A 112 -3.39 6.37 4.04
C VAL A 112 -2.70 6.35 2.67
N ALA A 113 -2.96 5.31 1.86
CA ALA A 113 -2.55 5.22 0.47
C ALA A 113 -3.09 6.38 -0.39
N VAL A 114 -4.38 6.70 -0.25
CA VAL A 114 -5.03 7.81 -0.97
C VAL A 114 -4.41 9.15 -0.57
N VAL A 115 -4.18 9.38 0.73
CA VAL A 115 -3.50 10.59 1.22
C VAL A 115 -2.10 10.71 0.60
N TRP A 116 -1.34 9.61 0.57
CA TRP A 116 -0.01 9.60 -0.04
C TRP A 116 -0.05 9.90 -1.54
N LEU A 117 -1.03 9.33 -2.27
CA LEU A 117 -1.26 9.59 -3.69
C LEU A 117 -1.63 11.04 -3.97
N ALA A 118 -2.50 11.63 -3.15
CA ALA A 118 -2.87 13.04 -3.25
C ALA A 118 -1.66 13.95 -3.02
N MET A 119 -0.84 13.65 -2.01
CA MET A 119 0.43 14.36 -1.77
C MET A 119 1.40 14.18 -2.94
N ASN A 120 1.51 12.98 -3.51
CA ASN A 120 2.35 12.69 -4.66
C ASN A 120 1.94 13.48 -5.90
N HIS A 121 0.63 13.58 -6.15
CA HIS A 121 0.10 14.37 -7.27
C HIS A 121 0.33 15.87 -7.07
N ALA A 122 0.18 16.38 -5.85
CA ALA A 122 0.48 17.76 -5.52
C ALA A 122 1.98 18.09 -5.68
N ASP A 123 2.87 17.19 -5.24
CA ASP A 123 4.34 17.33 -5.39
C ASP A 123 4.75 17.36 -6.87
N MET A 124 4.16 16.50 -7.72
CA MET A 124 4.46 16.50 -9.17
C MET A 124 4.06 17.80 -9.87
N LYS A 125 3.15 18.59 -9.28
CA LYS A 125 2.65 19.85 -9.84
C LYS A 125 3.41 21.08 -9.30
N ALA A 126 4.13 20.94 -8.19
CA ALA A 126 4.89 22.01 -7.56
C ALA A 126 6.36 21.99 -8.03
N ARG A 127 6.84 23.12 -8.56
CA ARG A 127 8.15 23.22 -9.22
C ARG A 127 9.35 23.17 -8.25
N ASP A 128 9.11 23.36 -6.95
CA ASP A 128 10.16 23.52 -5.92
C ASP A 128 10.36 22.29 -5.01
N TYR A 129 9.69 21.16 -5.25
CA TYR A 129 9.78 19.93 -4.43
C TYR A 129 9.80 20.14 -2.89
N PRO A 130 9.03 21.07 -2.29
CA PRO A 130 9.16 21.40 -0.87
C PRO A 130 8.65 20.28 0.06
N LEU A 131 7.86 19.33 -0.44
CA LEU A 131 7.17 18.30 0.36
C LEU A 131 7.84 16.92 0.34
N THR A 132 8.92 16.74 -0.43
CA THR A 132 9.62 15.45 -0.56
C THR A 132 10.00 14.84 0.79
N ARG A 133 10.55 15.61 1.73
CA ARG A 133 10.87 15.09 3.08
C ARG A 133 9.65 14.58 3.85
N ARG A 134 8.52 15.30 3.82
CA ARG A 134 7.29 14.91 4.54
C ARG A 134 6.64 13.69 3.90
N LYS A 135 6.62 13.63 2.57
CA LYS A 135 6.06 12.51 1.79
C LYS A 135 6.82 11.20 2.02
N TYR A 136 8.14 11.27 2.13
CA TYR A 136 9.00 10.12 2.40
C TYR A 136 9.03 9.71 3.89
N ALA A 137 8.87 10.66 4.82
CA ALA A 137 8.66 10.36 6.23
C ALA A 137 7.31 9.66 6.48
N LEU A 138 6.25 10.10 5.80
CA LEU A 138 4.94 9.42 5.85
C LEU A 138 5.06 7.98 5.31
N LEU A 139 5.77 7.79 4.19
CA LEU A 139 6.01 6.47 3.59
C LEU A 139 6.75 5.51 4.55
N LEU A 140 7.67 6.03 5.36
CA LEU A 140 8.37 5.28 6.41
C LEU A 140 7.48 4.90 7.58
N LEU A 141 6.49 5.73 7.91
CA LEU A 141 5.45 5.42 8.91
C LEU A 141 4.44 4.38 8.39
N ILE A 142 4.22 4.32 7.08
CA ILE A 142 3.29 3.40 6.41
C ILE A 142 3.92 2.03 6.19
N ALA A 143 5.23 1.97 5.91
CA ALA A 143 5.95 0.73 5.65
C ALA A 143 5.75 -0.38 6.72
N PRO A 144 5.80 -0.10 8.05
CA PRO A 144 5.53 -1.12 9.06
C PRO A 144 4.04 -1.46 9.23
N LEU A 145 3.12 -0.63 8.72
CA LEU A 145 1.67 -0.83 8.82
C LEU A 145 1.11 -1.68 7.66
N GLY A 146 1.85 -1.78 6.56
CA GLY A 146 1.49 -2.59 5.40
C GLY A 146 2.16 -3.96 5.33
N LEU A 147 2.93 -4.33 6.36
CA LEU A 147 3.68 -5.59 6.50
C LEU A 147 3.00 -6.45 7.57
#